data_AF-A0A847KIM9-F1
#
_entry.id   AF-A0A847KIM9-F1
#
_cell.length_a   1.000
_cell.length_b   1.000
_cell.length_c   1.000
_cell.angle_alpha   90.00
_cell.angle_beta   90.00
_cell.angle_gamma   90.00
#
_symmetry.space_group_name_H-M   'P 1'
#
loop_
_entity.id
_entity.type
_entity.pdbx_description
1 polymer ?
#
loop_
_entity_poly.entity_id
_entity_poly.type
_entity_poly.pdbx_seq_one_letter_code
_entity_poly.pdbx_strand_id
1 'polypeptide(L)'
;MAARSRTAGAVTIVGVAGHPYEWSFFKAPYETTLANTYWGTIEDLSDVVTLYREGKIVPLVEEYSLEGGLEGYQKLVDGTLSARAAIVPHPKG
;
A
#
# COMPACT_ATOMS: atom_id res chain seq x y z
N MET A 1 -5.54 14.74 4.02
CA MET A 1 -4.10 14.38 4.07
C MET A 1 -3.39 15.20 3.00
N ALA A 2 -2.38 16.01 3.35
CA ALA A 2 -1.64 16.81 2.37
C ALA A 2 -0.31 16.12 2.07
N ALA A 3 -0.07 15.72 0.82
CA ALA A 3 1.25 15.24 0.44
C ALA A 3 2.21 16.42 0.39
N ARG A 4 3.43 16.24 0.92
CA ARG A 4 4.49 17.25 0.84
C ARG A 4 5.48 16.81 -0.21
N SER A 5 5.77 17.69 -1.17
CA SER A 5 6.86 17.55 -2.13
C SER A 5 7.86 18.69 -1.97
N ARG A 6 8.98 18.57 -2.67
CA ARG A 6 9.92 19.68 -2.95
C ARG A 6 9.67 20.20 -4.36
N THR A 7 10.31 21.31 -4.73
CA THR A 7 10.43 21.73 -6.13
C THR A 7 10.93 20.58 -6.99
N ALA A 8 10.31 20.40 -8.16
CA ALA A 8 10.53 19.26 -9.06
C ALA A 8 10.26 17.88 -8.43
N GLY A 9 9.40 17.80 -7.41
CA GLY A 9 9.04 16.55 -6.74
C GLY A 9 7.95 15.76 -7.46
N ALA A 10 7.71 14.53 -7.03
CA ALA A 10 6.62 13.69 -7.53
C ALA A 10 5.68 13.28 -6.39
N VAL A 11 4.38 13.37 -6.64
CA VAL A 11 3.32 12.90 -5.75
C VAL A 11 2.50 11.86 -6.50
N THR A 12 2.47 10.62 -6.00
CA THR A 12 1.66 9.54 -6.57
C THR A 12 0.56 9.13 -5.61
N ILE A 13 -0.70 9.27 -6.04
CA ILE A 13 -1.87 8.82 -5.28
C ILE A 13 -2.13 7.34 -5.60
N VAL A 14 -2.14 6.50 -4.56
CA VAL A 14 -2.42 5.06 -4.66
C VAL A 14 -3.68 4.63 -3.90
N GLY A 15 -4.20 5.49 -3.02
CA GLY A 15 -5.38 5.20 -2.22
C GLY A 15 -6.69 5.40 -3.01
N VAL A 16 -7.63 4.47 -2.86
CA VAL A 16 -8.93 4.47 -3.55
C VAL A 16 -10.12 4.64 -2.61
N ALA A 17 -9.90 5.16 -1.40
CA ALA A 17 -10.92 5.34 -0.35
C ALA A 17 -11.98 6.41 -0.65
N GLY A 18 -12.12 6.86 -1.91
CA GLY A 18 -13.18 7.75 -2.37
C GLY A 18 -13.10 9.21 -1.93
N HIS A 19 -12.15 9.58 -1.07
CA HIS A 19 -11.96 10.98 -0.65
C HIS A 19 -11.09 11.76 -1.65
N PRO A 20 -11.44 13.03 -1.94
CA PRO A 20 -10.66 13.85 -2.85
C PRO A 20 -9.28 14.21 -2.26
N TYR A 21 -8.29 14.35 -3.15
CA TYR A 21 -7.00 14.95 -2.84
C TYR A 21 -6.99 16.41 -3.33
N GLU A 22 -6.79 17.36 -2.42
CA GLU A 22 -6.74 18.78 -2.78
C GLU A 22 -5.39 19.18 -3.37
N TRP A 23 -5.42 19.82 -4.54
CA TRP A 23 -4.24 20.41 -5.19
C TRP A 23 -4.51 21.86 -5.58
N SER A 24 -3.49 22.71 -5.50
CA SER A 24 -3.58 24.12 -5.90
C SER A 24 -2.24 24.63 -6.40
N PHE A 25 -2.28 25.44 -7.46
CA PHE A 25 -1.12 26.15 -8.02
C PHE A 25 -0.36 26.97 -6.97
N PHE A 26 -1.07 27.57 -6.00
CA PHE A 26 -0.45 28.43 -4.97
C PHE A 26 0.13 27.66 -3.79
N LYS A 27 -0.14 26.35 -3.68
CA LYS A 27 0.30 25.51 -2.55
C LYS A 27 1.31 24.44 -2.97
N ALA A 28 1.26 23.99 -4.22
CA ALA A 28 2.21 23.01 -4.73
C ALA A 28 3.57 23.68 -5.02
N PRO A 29 4.70 23.07 -4.61
CA PRO A 29 6.01 23.50 -5.06
C PRO A 29 6.10 23.47 -6.59
N TYR A 30 6.83 24.42 -7.18
CA TYR A 30 6.96 24.50 -8.63
C TYR A 30 7.51 23.20 -9.24
N GLU A 31 7.05 22.90 -10.44
CA GLU A 31 7.44 21.71 -11.21
C GLU A 31 7.10 20.38 -10.50
N THR A 32 6.17 20.36 -9.55
CA THR A 32 5.69 19.10 -8.95
C THR A 32 4.84 18.31 -9.96
N THR A 33 5.16 17.03 -10.16
CA THR A 33 4.33 16.08 -10.90
C THR A 33 3.32 15.42 -9.97
N LEU A 34 2.04 15.42 -10.37
CA LEU A 34 0.98 14.67 -9.70
C LEU A 34 0.52 13.53 -10.62
N ALA A 35 0.52 12.31 -10.10
CA ALA A 35 0.09 11.11 -10.82
C ALA A 35 -0.77 10.21 -9.93
N ASN A 36 -1.49 9.28 -10.54
CA ASN A 36 -2.09 8.15 -9.87
C ASN A 36 -1.64 6.85 -10.54
N THR A 37 -1.68 5.77 -9.78
CA THR A 37 -1.49 4.43 -10.33
C THR A 37 -2.41 3.46 -9.62
N TYR A 38 -2.75 2.38 -10.31
CA TYR A 38 -3.50 1.28 -9.75
C TYR A 38 -2.87 0.00 -10.27
N TRP A 39 -2.28 -0.77 -9.35
CA TRP A 39 -1.47 -1.94 -9.65
C TRP A 39 -0.22 -1.62 -10.49
N GLY A 40 0.39 -2.65 -11.06
CA GLY A 40 1.46 -2.61 -12.04
C GLY A 40 1.25 -3.75 -13.04
N THR A 41 2.19 -3.95 -13.94
CA THR A 41 2.14 -5.08 -14.87
C THR A 41 2.52 -6.39 -14.17
N ILE A 42 2.35 -7.52 -14.86
CA ILE A 42 2.81 -8.81 -14.34
C ILE A 42 4.35 -8.88 -14.26
N GLU A 43 5.03 -8.15 -15.15
CA GLU A 43 6.48 -8.00 -15.15
C GLU A 43 6.94 -7.22 -13.92
N ASP A 44 6.26 -6.11 -13.58
CA ASP A 44 6.56 -5.36 -12.34
C ASP A 44 6.43 -6.26 -11.10
N LEU A 45 5.40 -7.13 -11.06
CA LEU A 45 5.23 -8.10 -9.98
C LEU A 45 6.39 -9.11 -9.93
N SER A 46 6.86 -9.58 -11.09
CA SER A 46 8.00 -10.50 -11.17
C SER A 46 9.26 -9.90 -10.56
N ASP A 47 9.52 -8.61 -10.80
CA ASP A 47 10.67 -7.89 -10.22
C ASP A 47 10.55 -7.77 -8.70
N VAL A 48 9.36 -7.44 -8.19
CA VAL A 48 9.10 -7.38 -6.74
C VAL A 48 9.27 -8.76 -6.07
N VAL A 49 8.79 -9.84 -6.71
CA VAL A 49 9.00 -11.21 -6.23
C VAL A 49 10.47 -11.57 -6.20
N THR A 50 11.25 -11.11 -7.17
CA THR A 50 12.71 -11.29 -7.19
C THR A 50 13.35 -10.61 -5.98
N LEU A 51 12.99 -9.35 -5.69
CA LEU A 51 13.47 -8.64 -4.49
C LEU A 51 13.12 -9.39 -3.19
N TYR A 52 11.92 -9.97 -3.11
CA TYR A 52 11.51 -10.78 -1.96
C TYR A 52 12.34 -12.07 -1.83
N ARG A 53 12.55 -12.80 -2.93
CA ARG A 53 13.37 -14.03 -2.94
C ARG A 53 14.83 -13.76 -2.58
N GLU A 54 15.35 -12.61 -2.96
CA GLU A 54 16.70 -12.14 -2.61
C GLU A 54 16.78 -11.60 -1.16
N GLY A 55 15.67 -11.56 -0.42
CA GLY A 55 15.62 -11.06 0.96
C GLY A 55 15.78 -9.54 1.08
N LYS A 56 15.68 -8.79 -0.03
CA LYS A 56 15.80 -7.32 -0.04
C LYS A 56 14.55 -6.63 0.51
N ILE A 57 13.41 -7.31 0.44
CA ILE A 57 12.15 -6.88 1.03
C ILE A 57 11.48 -8.05 1.74
N VAL A 58 10.79 -7.77 2.84
CA VAL A 58 10.00 -8.75 3.59
C VAL A 58 8.65 -8.10 3.91
N PRO A 59 7.51 -8.71 3.51
CA PRO A 59 6.22 -8.18 3.87
C PRO A 59 5.96 -8.39 5.37
N LEU A 60 5.40 -7.37 6.01
CA LEU A 60 4.85 -7.50 7.36
C LEU A 60 3.47 -8.14 7.25
N VAL A 61 3.34 -9.35 7.81
CA VAL A 61 2.12 -10.16 7.73
C VAL A 61 1.68 -10.56 9.13
N GLU A 62 0.38 -10.44 9.39
CA GLU A 62 -0.28 -11.09 10.52
C GLU A 62 -1.16 -12.21 9.96
N GLU A 63 -0.88 -13.45 10.41
CA GLU A 63 -1.53 -14.65 9.90
C GLU A 63 -2.76 -14.99 10.74
N TYR A 64 -3.83 -15.37 10.05
CA TYR A 64 -5.09 -15.79 10.65
C TYR A 64 -5.48 -17.17 10.10
N SER A 65 -6.08 -18.02 10.93
CA SER A 65 -6.75 -19.21 10.43
C SER A 65 -7.97 -18.81 9.59
N LEU A 66 -8.57 -19.78 8.90
CA LEU A 66 -9.80 -19.54 8.17
C LEU A 66 -10.93 -19.02 9.10
N GLU A 67 -11.07 -19.61 10.28
CA GLU A 67 -12.05 -19.24 11.29
C GLU A 67 -11.75 -17.86 11.90
N GLY A 68 -10.46 -17.54 12.07
CA GLY A 68 -9.98 -16.24 12.58
C GLY A 68 -10.06 -15.10 11.56
N GLY A 69 -10.41 -15.37 10.29
CA GLY A 69 -10.37 -14.37 9.23
C GLY A 69 -11.21 -13.12 9.52
N LEU A 70 -12.35 -13.26 10.20
CA LEU A 70 -13.21 -12.13 10.59
C LEU A 70 -12.55 -11.20 11.61
N GLU A 71 -11.67 -11.71 12.48
CA GLU A 71 -10.91 -10.88 13.41
C GLU A 71 -9.97 -9.95 12.63
N GLY A 72 -9.26 -10.47 11.63
CA GLY A 72 -8.39 -9.68 10.76
C GLY A 72 -9.15 -8.58 10.02
N TYR A 73 -10.36 -8.88 9.54
CA TYR A 73 -11.24 -7.85 8.96
C TYR A 73 -11.65 -6.79 9.98
N GLN A 74 -12.02 -7.18 11.20
CA GLN A 74 -12.42 -6.22 12.23
C GLN A 74 -11.27 -5.29 12.61
N LYS A 75 -10.06 -5.83 12.81
CA LYS A 75 -8.84 -5.02 13.06
C LYS A 75 -8.52 -4.05 11.92
N LEU A 76 -8.80 -4.42 10.67
CA LEU A 76 -8.67 -3.53 9.51
C LEU A 76 -9.68 -2.38 9.57
N VAL A 77 -10.95 -2.66 9.87
CA VAL A 77 -12.01 -1.65 10.02
C VAL A 77 -11.71 -0.71 11.18
N ASP A 78 -11.24 -1.24 12.30
CA ASP A 78 -10.91 -0.47 13.50
C ASP A 78 -9.60 0.33 13.36
N GLY A 79 -8.85 0.10 12.27
CA GLY A 79 -7.57 0.77 12.03
C GLY A 79 -6.46 0.35 13.01
N THR A 80 -6.60 -0.80 13.67
CA THR A 80 -5.63 -1.31 14.66
C THR A 80 -4.62 -2.28 14.07
N LEU A 81 -4.74 -2.63 12.78
CA LEU A 81 -3.80 -3.49 12.07
C LEU A 81 -2.72 -2.68 11.35
N SER A 82 -1.45 -2.94 11.68
CA SER A 82 -0.28 -2.30 11.04
C SER A 82 0.42 -3.19 10.00
N ALA A 83 -0.17 -4.35 9.68
CA ALA A 83 0.39 -5.37 8.79
C ALA A 83 -0.64 -5.81 7.73
N ARG A 84 -0.22 -6.66 6.80
CA ARG A 84 -1.18 -7.36 5.93
C ARG A 84 -1.82 -8.51 6.70
N ALA A 85 -3.15 -8.50 6.84
CA ALA A 85 -3.87 -9.71 7.26
C ALA A 85 -3.79 -10.76 6.14
N ALA A 86 -3.24 -11.93 6.46
CA ALA A 86 -3.20 -13.09 5.56
C ALA A 86 -3.96 -14.25 6.19
N ILE A 87 -4.99 -14.73 5.49
CA ILE A 87 -5.70 -15.94 5.89
C ILE A 87 -4.91 -17.14 5.36
N VAL A 88 -4.44 -17.98 6.26
CA VAL A 88 -3.66 -19.18 5.95
C VAL A 88 -4.53 -20.40 6.28
N PRO A 89 -5.23 -20.99 5.29
CA PRO A 89 -6.24 -22.04 5.53
C PRO A 89 -5.63 -23.38 5.95
N HIS A 90 -4.32 -23.56 5.77
CA HIS A 90 -3.60 -24.76 6.15
C HIS A 90 -2.43 -24.37 7.05
N PRO A 91 -2.19 -25.07 8.18
CA PRO A 91 -1.02 -24.81 9.00
C PRO A 91 0.24 -24.94 8.14
N LYS A 92 1.22 -24.06 8.37
CA LYS A 92 2.57 -24.28 7.84
C LYS A 92 3.09 -25.55 8.54
N GLY A 93 3.34 -26.58 7.73
CA GLY A 93 3.90 -27.86 8.20
C GLY A 93 5.30 -27.71 8.77
#